data_AF-A0A957E7S0-F1
#
_entry.id   AF-A0A957E7S0-F1
#
_cell.length_a   1.000
_cell.length_b   1.000
_cell.length_c   1.000
_cell.angle_alpha   90.00
_cell.angle_beta   90.00
_cell.angle_gamma   90.00
#
_symmetry.space_group_name_H-M   'P 1'
#
loop_
_entity.id
_entity.type
_entity.pdbx_description
1 polymer ?
#
loop_
_entity_poly.entity_id
_entity_poly.type
_entity_poly.pdbx_seq_one_letter_code
_entity_poly.pdbx_strand_id
1 'polypeptide(L)' 'VWYNYPEDKAVRSSTPPADFPFHELENVVMSPHRGSDTAATEAARMPHLARLLNTAARGEPMPNRLDLTAGY' A
#
# COMPACT_ATOMS: atom_id res chain seq x y z
N VAL A 1 -13.87 10.99 -4.43
CA VAL A 1 -13.07 10.14 -3.50
C VAL A 1 -11.60 10.51 -3.71
N TRP A 2 -10.72 10.49 -2.70
CA TRP A 2 -9.30 10.86 -2.93
C TRP A 2 -8.60 9.93 -3.91
N TYR A 3 -9.01 8.65 -3.93
CA TYR A 3 -8.40 7.62 -4.77
C TYR A 3 -9.45 6.77 -5.50
N ASN A 4 -9.33 6.69 -6.83
CA ASN A 4 -10.11 5.81 -7.70
C ASN A 4 -9.33 4.51 -7.90
N TYR A 5 -9.93 3.38 -7.50
CA TYR A 5 -9.36 2.07 -7.75
C TYR A 5 -9.84 1.54 -9.11
N PRO A 6 -8.95 0.97 -9.94
CA PRO A 6 -9.36 0.34 -11.18
C PRO A 6 -10.26 -0.87 -10.90
N GLU A 7 -11.40 -0.93 -11.59
CA GLU A 7 -12.41 -1.98 -11.38
C GLU A 7 -11.96 -3.36 -11.87
N ASP A 8 -11.17 -3.39 -12.95
CA ASP A 8 -10.69 -4.62 -13.56
C ASP A 8 -9.27 -4.50 -14.12
N LYS A 9 -8.77 -5.59 -14.73
CA LYS A 9 -7.41 -5.64 -15.30
C LYS A 9 -7.24 -4.79 -16.56
N ALA A 10 -8.28 -4.63 -17.37
CA ALA A 10 -8.23 -3.91 -18.63
C ALA A 10 -8.05 -2.41 -18.39
N VAL A 11 -8.70 -1.85 -17.35
CA VAL A 11 -8.66 -0.41 -17.06
C VAL A 11 -7.49 0.03 -16.17
N ARG A 12 -6.71 -0.90 -15.59
CA ARG A 12 -5.59 -0.60 -14.68
C ARG A 12 -4.52 0.33 -15.25
N SER A 13 -4.22 0.22 -16.54
CA SER A 13 -3.17 1.03 -17.17
C SER A 13 -3.57 2.47 -17.44
N SER A 14 -4.87 2.79 -17.34
CA SER A 14 -5.44 4.09 -17.71
C SER A 14 -6.41 4.67 -16.68
N THR A 15 -6.53 4.08 -15.49
CA THR A 15 -7.37 4.64 -14.43
C THR A 15 -6.63 5.79 -13.74
N PRO A 16 -7.08 7.06 -13.86
CA PRO A 16 -6.51 8.16 -13.11
C PRO A 16 -6.80 7.96 -11.62
N PRO A 17 -5.87 8.35 -10.72
CA PRO A 17 -6.05 8.12 -9.29
C PRO A 17 -7.14 8.99 -8.68
N ALA A 18 -7.62 10.04 -9.34
CA ALA A 18 -8.69 10.89 -8.84
C ALA A 18 -9.51 11.47 -10.00
N ASP A 19 -10.69 12.01 -9.68
CA ASP A 19 -11.57 12.69 -10.64
C ASP A 19 -11.01 14.06 -11.10
N PHE A 20 -9.97 14.55 -10.40
CA PHE A 20 -9.32 15.83 -10.68
C PHE A 20 -8.02 15.63 -11.47
N PRO A 21 -7.69 16.53 -12.42
CA PRO A 21 -6.55 16.39 -13.32
C PRO A 21 -5.24 16.84 -12.65
N PHE A 22 -4.82 16.21 -11.55
CA PHE A 22 -3.60 16.58 -10.84
C PHE A 22 -2.33 16.51 -11.70
N HIS A 23 -2.36 15.73 -12.79
CA HIS A 23 -1.24 15.60 -13.74
C HIS A 23 -1.07 16.83 -14.64
N GLU A 24 -2.03 17.76 -14.67
CA GLU A 24 -1.96 19.01 -15.43
C GLU A 24 -1.37 20.17 -14.60
N LEU A 25 -1.24 20.01 -13.28
CA LEU A 25 -0.74 21.05 -12.39
C LEU A 25 0.78 21.16 -12.48
N GLU A 26 1.30 22.32 -12.92
CA GLU A 26 2.74 22.56 -13.10
C GLU A 26 3.55 22.45 -11.81
N ASN A 27 2.90 22.62 -10.65
CA ASN A 27 3.52 22.55 -9.33
C ASN A 27 3.37 21.17 -8.65
N VAL A 28 2.93 20.14 -9.38
CA VAL A 28 2.75 18.78 -8.87
C VAL A 28 3.50 17.77 -9.73
N VAL A 29 4.36 16.97 -9.11
CA VAL A 29 5.00 15.82 -9.76
C VAL A 29 4.26 14.55 -9.35
N MET A 30 3.61 13.90 -10.31
CA MET A 30 2.96 12.61 -10.10
C MET A 30 3.90 11.44 -10.41
N SER A 31 3.80 10.36 -9.65
CA SER A 31 4.47 9.09 -9.92
C SER A 31 3.49 7.93 -9.72
N PRO A 32 3.70 6.78 -10.37
CA PRO A 32 2.90 5.59 -10.06
C PRO A 32 3.02 5.23 -8.57
N HIS A 33 2.05 4.47 -8.04
CA HIS A 33 2.06 4.01 -6.65
C HIS A 33 3.12 2.92 -6.41
N ARG A 34 4.39 3.30 -6.55
CA ARG A 34 5.57 2.44 -6.50
C ARG A 34 6.69 3.03 -5.64
N GLY A 35 6.36 3.99 -4.76
CA GLY A 35 7.34 4.64 -3.89
C GLY A 35 8.08 3.67 -2.97
N SER A 36 7.44 2.56 -2.61
CA SER A 36 8.03 1.47 -1.82
C SER A 36 8.50 0.27 -2.65
N ASP A 37 8.39 0.32 -3.98
CA ASP A 37 8.71 -0.81 -4.86
C ASP A 37 10.21 -0.87 -5.15
N THR A 38 10.97 -1.32 -4.14
CA THR A 38 12.41 -1.49 -4.25
C THR A 38 12.83 -2.88 -3.75
N ALA A 39 13.89 -3.43 -4.33
CA ALA A 39 14.45 -4.71 -3.88
C ALA A 39 14.88 -4.67 -2.40
N ALA A 40 15.36 -3.51 -1.91
CA ALA A 40 15.72 -3.33 -0.51
C ALA A 40 14.50 -3.39 0.42
N THR A 41 13.38 -2.80 0.01
CA THR A 41 12.12 -2.89 0.75
C THR A 41 11.65 -4.33 0.87
N GLU A 42 11.69 -5.10 -0.22
CA GLU A 42 11.28 -6.51 -0.18
C GLU A 42 12.25 -7.37 0.65
N ALA A 43 13.55 -7.17 0.52
CA ALA A 43 14.55 -7.85 1.34
C ALA A 43 14.35 -7.59 2.84
N ALA A 44 14.00 -6.35 3.22
CA ALA A 44 13.70 -5.99 4.60
C ALA A 44 12.32 -6.53 5.06
N ARG A 45 11.32 -6.59 4.18
CA ARG A 45 9.97 -7.07 4.50
C ARG A 45 9.95 -8.54 4.91
N MET A 46 10.70 -9.39 4.21
CA MET A 46 10.67 -10.84 4.43
C MET A 46 10.94 -11.27 5.89
N PRO A 47 12.03 -10.84 6.55
CA PRO A 47 12.27 -11.22 7.95
C PRO A 47 11.22 -10.67 8.92
N HIS A 48 10.68 -9.47 8.66
CA HIS A 48 9.60 -8.91 9.48
C HIS A 48 8.31 -9.71 9.35
N LEU A 49 7.95 -10.13 8.14
CA LEU A 49 6.80 -10.98 7.88
C LEU A 49 6.95 -12.35 8.54
N ALA A 50 8.12 -12.99 8.39
CA ALA A 50 8.39 -14.28 9.03
C ALA A 50 8.28 -14.20 10.57
N ARG A 51 8.82 -13.14 11.18
CA ARG A 51 8.68 -12.90 12.62
C ARG A 51 7.21 -12.77 13.04
N LEU A 52 6.43 -11.98 12.30
CA LEU A 52 5.02 -11.77 12.56
C LEU A 52 4.22 -13.08 12.51
N LEU A 53 4.40 -13.88 11.45
CA LEU A 53 3.73 -15.16 11.28
C LEU A 53 4.07 -16.14 12.40
N ASN A 54 5.34 -16.22 12.79
CA ASN A 54 5.80 -17.09 13.86
C ASN A 54 5.26 -16.67 15.24
N THR A 55 5.21 -15.36 15.52
CA THR A 55 4.58 -14.82 16.75
C THR A 55 3.09 -15.16 16.78
N ALA A 56 2.38 -14.99 15.66
CA ALA A 56 0.96 -15.35 15.55
C ALA A 56 0.75 -16.86 15.80
N ALA A 57 1.57 -17.71 15.19
CA ALA A 57 1.47 -19.17 15.32
C ALA A 57 1.69 -19.66 16.77
N ARG A 58 2.47 -18.92 17.56
CA ARG A 58 2.68 -19.22 18.99
C ARG A 58 1.61 -18.63 19.92
N GLY A 59 0.65 -17.88 19.39
CA GLY A 59 -0.35 -17.18 20.21
C GLY A 59 0.22 -16.02 21.02
N GLU A 60 1.39 -15.51 20.63
CA GLU A 60 2.02 -14.36 21.29
C GLU A 60 1.36 -13.04 20.87
N PRO A 61 1.42 -11.99 21.70
CA PRO A 61 0.96 -10.66 21.31
C PRO A 61 1.68 -10.16 20.05
N MET A 62 0.93 -9.92 18.97
CA MET A 62 1.51 -9.42 17.72
C MET A 62 1.89 -7.94 17.85
N PRO A 63 3.13 -7.56 17.47
CA PRO A 63 3.64 -6.20 17.69
C PRO A 63 2.96 -5.12 16.82
N ASN A 64 2.27 -5.51 15.75
CA ASN A 64 1.61 -4.61 14.80
C ASN A 64 0.18 -5.04 14.51
N ARG A 65 -0.53 -5.53 15.54
CA ARG A 65 -1.95 -5.87 15.46
C ARG A 65 -2.76 -4.59 15.27
N LEU A 66 -3.60 -4.56 14.22
CA LEU A 66 -4.55 -3.47 14.00
C LEU A 66 -5.73 -3.63 14.97
N ASP A 67 -6.22 -2.50 15.49
CA ASP A 67 -7.45 -2.42 16.27
C ASP A 67 -8.56 -1.79 15.43
N LEU A 68 -9.45 -2.66 14.94
CA LEU A 68 -10.57 -2.25 14.10
C LEU A 68 -11.60 -1.39 14.83
N THR A 69 -11.64 -1.46 16.16
CA THR A 69 -12.57 -0.67 16.99
C THR A 69 -12.02 0.72 17.23
N ALA A 70 -10.70 0.85 17.36
CA ALA A 70 -10.01 2.13 17.44
C ALA A 70 -9.98 2.90 16.09
N GLY A 71 -10.46 2.29 15.00
CA GLY A 71 -10.60 2.94 13.70
C GLY A 71 -9.44 2.70 12.73
N TYR A 72 -8.77 1.56 12.83
CA TYR A 72 -7.79 1.10 11.83
C TYR A 72 -8.31 -0.06 10.99
#